data_AF-A0A925HJQ7-F1
#
_entry.id   AF-A0A925HJQ7-F1
#
_cell.length_a   1.000
_cell.length_b   1.000
_cell.length_c   1.000
_cell.angle_alpha   90.00
_cell.angle_beta   90.00
_cell.angle_gamma   90.00
#
_symmetry.space_group_name_H-M   'P 1'
#
loop_
_entity.id
_entity.type
_entity.pdbx_description
1 polymer ?
#
loop_
_entity_poly.entity_id
_entity_poly.type
_entity_poly.pdbx_seq_one_letter_code
_entity_poly.pdbx_strand_id
1 'polypeptide(L)'
;MFGLFAAVLMYFEGVKHLGLQDVFGSAALAALIGVAAWYGMFRLSYRPPTWGTIGSDLAHCQLCIVCGYDLASIRDGDDGCIVCPECGGAWRLAEVQGRPVDPRPGET
;
A
#
# COMPACT_ATOMS: atom_id res chain seq x y z
N MET A 1 32.11 -1.27 -3.30
CA MET A 1 32.49 -2.69 -3.50
C MET A 1 33.51 -3.21 -2.49
N PHE A 2 34.56 -2.45 -2.13
CA PHE A 2 35.60 -2.90 -1.17
C PHE A 2 35.09 -3.31 0.23
N GLY A 3 34.05 -2.64 0.75
CA GLY A 3 33.52 -2.95 2.09
C GLY A 3 32.88 -4.33 2.22
N LEU A 4 32.23 -4.83 1.15
CA LEU A 4 31.55 -6.12 1.18
C LEU A 4 32.58 -7.27 1.15
N PHE A 5 33.70 -7.06 0.45
CA PHE A 5 34.80 -8.02 0.38
C PHE A 5 35.54 -8.14 1.73
N ALA A 6 35.81 -7.02 2.39
CA ALA A 6 36.41 -7.01 3.73
C ALA A 6 35.52 -7.67 4.79
N ALA A 7 34.20 -7.42 4.74
CA ALA A 7 33.23 -8.05 5.63
C ALA A 7 33.17 -9.58 5.42
N VAL A 8 33.20 -10.04 4.18
CA VAL A 8 33.23 -11.48 3.84
C VAL A 8 34.53 -12.12 4.34
N LEU A 9 35.69 -11.48 4.16
CA LEU A 9 36.96 -12.01 4.65
C LEU A 9 37.04 -12.08 6.18
N MET A 10 36.54 -11.05 6.88
CA MET A 10 36.46 -11.09 8.34
C MET A 10 35.52 -12.20 8.84
N TYR A 11 34.43 -12.46 8.13
CA TYR A 11 33.54 -13.59 8.43
C TYR A 11 34.27 -14.93 8.26
N PHE A 12 35.00 -15.13 7.15
CA PHE A 12 35.74 -16.37 6.91
C PHE A 12 36.91 -16.61 7.88
N GLU A 13 37.64 -15.57 8.27
CA GLU A 13 38.70 -15.67 9.29
C GLU A 13 38.13 -15.92 10.69
N GLY A 14 37.01 -15.29 11.05
CA GLY A 14 36.32 -15.56 12.32
C GLY A 14 35.83 -17.00 12.45
N VAL A 15 35.33 -17.59 11.35
CA VAL A 15 34.84 -18.98 11.32
C VAL A 15 35.93 -20.02 11.62
N LYS A 16 37.22 -19.69 11.43
CA LYS A 16 38.32 -20.63 11.72
C LYS A 16 38.64 -20.78 13.20
N HIS A 17 38.27 -19.78 14.02
CA HIS A 17 38.59 -19.74 15.45
C HIS A 17 37.40 -20.07 16.36
N LEU A 18 36.17 -20.07 15.84
CA LEU A 18 34.98 -20.46 16.58
C LEU A 18 34.66 -21.94 16.33
N GLY A 19 34.27 -22.66 17.38
CA GLY A 19 33.97 -24.09 17.30
C GLY A 19 32.79 -24.39 16.37
N LEU A 20 32.69 -25.64 15.89
CA LEU A 20 31.64 -26.08 14.95
C LEU A 20 30.21 -25.69 15.42
N GLN A 21 29.99 -25.56 16.74
CA GLN A 21 28.71 -25.16 17.34
C GLN A 21 28.32 -23.69 17.07
N ASP A 22 29.28 -22.78 16.89
CA ASP A 22 29.01 -21.35 16.68
C ASP A 22 28.68 -21.00 15.22
N VAL A 23 29.18 -21.81 14.28
CA VAL A 23 28.89 -21.65 12.85
C VAL A 23 27.41 -21.89 12.57
N PHE A 24 26.81 -22.89 13.21
CA PHE A 24 25.38 -23.16 13.08
C PHE A 24 24.51 -22.05 13.70
N GLY A 25 24.92 -21.51 14.85
CA GLY A 25 24.19 -20.42 15.51
C GLY A 25 24.14 -19.14 14.68
N SER A 26 25.28 -18.73 14.14
CA SER A 26 25.36 -17.54 13.28
C SER A 26 24.63 -17.71 11.94
N ALA A 27 24.73 -18.89 11.32
CA ALA A 27 24.00 -19.21 10.09
C ALA A 27 22.47 -19.21 10.31
N ALA A 28 22.00 -19.79 11.42
CA ALA A 28 20.59 -19.79 11.78
C ALA A 28 20.06 -18.37 12.03
N LEU A 29 20.82 -17.53 12.75
CA LEU A 29 20.45 -16.14 13.00
C LEU A 29 20.39 -15.33 11.70
N ALA A 30 21.37 -15.48 10.80
CA ALA A 30 21.37 -14.82 9.51
C ALA A 30 20.16 -15.22 8.64
N ALA A 31 19.80 -16.51 8.65
CA ALA A 31 18.63 -17.01 7.95
C ALA A 31 17.33 -16.40 8.52
N LEU A 32 17.19 -16.33 9.84
CA LEU A 32 16.03 -15.73 10.51
C LEU A 32 15.88 -14.24 10.16
N ILE A 33 16.98 -13.48 10.18
CA ILE A 33 16.98 -12.06 9.79
C ILE A 33 16.58 -11.90 8.32
N GLY A 34 17.12 -12.74 7.43
CA GLY A 34 16.79 -12.74 6.00
C GLY A 34 15.30 -13.02 5.74
N VAL A 35 14.74 -14.03 6.42
CA VAL A 35 13.30 -14.36 6.32
C VAL A 35 12.43 -13.23 6.86
N ALA A 36 12.77 -12.64 8.01
CA ALA A 36 12.03 -11.52 8.58
C ALA A 36 12.06 -10.28 7.68
N ALA A 37 13.23 -9.95 7.12
CA ALA A 37 13.41 -8.84 6.19
C ALA A 37 12.62 -9.08 4.89
N TRP A 38 12.70 -10.29 4.32
CA TRP A 38 11.91 -10.65 3.14
C TRP A 38 10.40 -10.56 3.44
N TYR A 39 9.94 -11.10 4.57
CA TYR A 39 8.52 -11.04 4.94
C TYR A 39 8.03 -9.58 5.12
N GLY A 40 8.83 -8.74 5.78
CA GLY A 40 8.54 -7.31 5.92
C GLY A 40 8.52 -6.58 4.58
N MET A 41 9.50 -6.85 3.71
CA MET A 41 9.57 -6.26 2.38
C MET A 41 8.42 -6.74 1.48
N PHE A 42 8.04 -8.01 1.57
CA PHE A 42 6.88 -8.56 0.89
C PHE A 42 5.60 -7.87 1.38
N ARG A 43 5.43 -7.64 2.69
CA ARG A 43 4.28 -6.88 3.23
C ARG A 43 4.24 -5.43 2.74
N LEU A 44 5.39 -4.77 2.57
CA LEU A 44 5.47 -3.39 2.12
C LEU A 44 5.29 -3.25 0.60
N SER A 45 5.88 -4.17 -0.18
CA SER A 45 5.73 -4.21 -1.65
C SER A 45 4.37 -4.74 -2.09
N TYR A 46 3.75 -5.64 -1.32
CA TYR A 46 2.35 -6.03 -1.46
C TYR A 46 1.46 -5.19 -0.55
N ARG A 47 1.74 -3.89 -0.40
CA ARG A 47 0.64 -2.99 -0.06
C ARG A 47 -0.34 -3.09 -1.22
N PRO A 48 -1.53 -3.69 -1.04
CA PRO A 48 -2.53 -3.64 -2.09
C PRO A 48 -2.70 -2.16 -2.47
N PRO A 49 -2.85 -1.85 -3.77
CA PRO A 49 -3.10 -0.48 -4.21
C PRO A 49 -4.13 0.12 -3.25
N THR A 50 -3.72 1.18 -2.57
CA THR A 50 -4.55 1.81 -1.55
C THR A 50 -5.91 2.07 -2.18
N TRP A 51 -6.99 1.70 -1.50
CA TRP A 51 -8.36 1.89 -1.98
C TRP A 51 -8.65 3.31 -2.48
N GLY A 52 -7.83 4.30 -2.09
CA GLY A 52 -7.84 5.65 -2.66
C GLY A 52 -7.51 5.73 -4.16
N THR A 53 -6.54 4.95 -4.67
CA THR A 53 -6.14 5.00 -6.09
C THR A 53 -7.14 4.26 -6.98
N ILE A 54 -7.64 3.12 -6.50
CA ILE A 54 -8.73 2.39 -7.19
C ILE A 54 -10.02 3.22 -7.14
N GLY A 55 -10.29 3.86 -6.01
CA GLY A 55 -11.45 4.74 -5.84
C GLY A 55 -11.44 5.95 -6.76
N SER A 56 -10.28 6.57 -7.02
CA SER A 56 -10.19 7.73 -7.92
C SER A 56 -10.46 7.37 -9.38
N ASP A 57 -9.89 6.26 -9.87
CA ASP A 57 -10.12 5.82 -11.26
C ASP A 57 -11.57 5.36 -11.46
N LEU A 58 -12.14 4.62 -10.51
CA LEU A 58 -13.55 4.20 -10.58
C LEU A 58 -14.51 5.39 -10.47
N ALA A 59 -14.19 6.40 -9.64
CA ALA A 59 -14.95 7.64 -9.58
C ALA A 59 -14.88 8.41 -10.91
N HIS A 60 -13.73 8.43 -11.59
CA HIS A 60 -13.59 9.00 -12.92
C HIS A 60 -14.43 8.27 -13.97
N CYS A 61 -14.55 6.94 -13.86
CA CYS A 61 -15.40 6.14 -14.74
C CYS A 61 -16.89 6.14 -14.33
N GLN A 62 -17.27 6.88 -13.27
CA GLN A 62 -18.60 6.86 -12.67
C GLN A 62 -19.11 5.43 -12.36
N LEU A 63 -18.22 4.54 -11.91
CA LEU A 63 -18.57 3.17 -11.53
C LEU A 63 -18.61 3.02 -10.00
N CYS A 64 -19.55 2.21 -9.52
CA CYS A 64 -19.61 1.84 -8.11
C CYS A 64 -18.37 1.02 -7.72
N ILE A 65 -17.64 1.44 -6.67
CA ILE A 65 -16.43 0.76 -6.19
C ILE A 65 -16.74 -0.66 -5.65
N VAL A 66 -17.97 -0.91 -5.21
CA VAL A 66 -18.38 -2.19 -4.58
C VAL A 66 -18.86 -3.21 -5.61
N CYS A 67 -19.74 -2.82 -6.53
CA CYS A 67 -20.38 -3.75 -7.47
C CYS A 67 -20.06 -3.47 -8.95
N GLY A 68 -19.37 -2.38 -9.28
CA GLY A 68 -19.06 -2.00 -10.66
C GLY A 68 -20.25 -1.47 -11.47
N TYR A 69 -21.39 -1.19 -10.83
CA TYR A 69 -22.57 -0.63 -11.50
C TYR A 69 -22.32 0.78 -12.03
N ASP A 70 -22.86 1.09 -13.20
CA ASP A 70 -22.75 2.41 -13.85
C ASP A 70 -23.63 3.46 -13.14
N LEU A 71 -22.98 4.44 -12.52
CA LEU A 71 -23.62 5.53 -11.81
C LEU A 71 -23.84 6.77 -12.70
N ALA A 72 -23.36 6.78 -13.95
CA ALA A 72 -23.42 7.96 -14.83
C ALA A 72 -24.85 8.42 -15.15
N SER A 73 -25.81 7.50 -15.11
CA SER A 73 -27.23 7.77 -15.39
C SER A 73 -28.06 8.07 -14.14
N ILE A 74 -27.47 7.99 -12.94
CA ILE A 74 -28.20 8.19 -11.70
C ILE A 74 -28.12 9.66 -11.31
N ARG A 75 -29.28 10.23 -10.99
CA ARG A 75 -29.36 11.61 -10.50
C ARG A 75 -28.96 11.66 -9.02
N ASP A 76 -28.12 12.63 -8.69
CA ASP A 76 -27.68 12.89 -7.33
C ASP A 76 -28.87 13.18 -6.39
N GLY A 77 -28.77 12.69 -5.15
CA GLY A 77 -29.69 13.09 -4.09
C GLY A 77 -29.44 14.53 -3.63
N ASP A 78 -30.35 15.07 -2.82
CA ASP A 78 -30.28 16.46 -2.32
C ASP A 78 -28.99 16.76 -1.53
N ASP A 79 -28.33 15.73 -0.99
CA ASP A 79 -27.07 15.82 -0.25
C ASP A 79 -25.81 15.72 -1.15
N GLY A 80 -25.98 15.71 -2.48
CA GLY A 80 -24.89 15.54 -3.45
C GLY A 80 -24.23 14.15 -3.41
N CYS A 81 -24.95 13.15 -2.91
CA CYS A 81 -24.52 11.75 -2.87
C CYS A 81 -25.34 10.93 -3.86
N ILE A 82 -24.69 10.02 -4.57
CA ILE A 82 -25.33 9.03 -5.43
C ILE A 82 -25.41 7.71 -4.68
N VAL A 83 -26.61 7.16 -4.58
CA VAL A 83 -26.85 5.84 -3.99
C VAL A 83 -26.94 4.81 -5.10
N CYS A 84 -26.10 3.79 -5.04
CA CYS A 84 -26.12 2.68 -5.99
C CYS A 84 -27.39 1.82 -5.76
N PRO A 85 -28.22 1.58 -6.79
CA PRO A 85 -29.46 0.81 -6.67
C PRO A 85 -29.21 -0.68 -6.43
N GLU A 86 -28.05 -1.20 -6.84
CA GLU A 86 -27.71 -2.62 -6.73
C GLU A 86 -27.21 -2.99 -5.32
N CYS A 87 -26.24 -2.23 -4.80
CA CYS A 87 -25.58 -2.56 -3.54
C CYS A 87 -25.98 -1.67 -2.35
N GLY A 88 -26.69 -0.56 -2.60
CA GLY A 88 -27.05 0.42 -1.59
C GLY A 88 -25.89 1.31 -1.12
N GLY A 89 -24.70 1.19 -1.71
CA GLY A 89 -23.55 2.03 -1.38
C GLY A 89 -23.77 3.49 -1.81
N ALA A 90 -23.39 4.45 -0.97
CA ALA A 90 -23.50 5.87 -1.23
C ALA A 90 -22.12 6.51 -1.48
N TRP A 91 -22.00 7.27 -2.57
CA TRP A 91 -20.73 7.86 -3.01
C TRP A 91 -20.93 9.34 -3.33
N ARG A 92 -19.96 10.17 -2.96
CA ARG A 92 -19.83 11.52 -3.54
C ARG A 92 -18.91 11.37 -4.74
N LEU A 93 -19.46 11.42 -5.95
CA LEU A 93 -18.62 11.63 -7.11
C LEU A 93 -18.04 13.04 -6.94
N ALA A 94 -16.72 13.14 -6.83
CA ALA A 94 -16.08 14.44 -6.92
C ALA A 94 -16.51 15.02 -8.27
N GLU A 95 -17.24 16.15 -8.25
CA GLU A 95 -17.55 16.90 -9.46
C GLU A 95 -16.22 17.25 -10.13
N VAL A 96 -15.79 16.46 -11.12
CA VAL A 96 -14.49 16.63 -11.77
C VAL A 96 -14.40 17.92 -12.58
N GLN A 97 -15.46 18.73 -12.70
CA GLN A 97 -15.38 19.99 -13.44
C GLN A 97 -16.13 21.15 -12.79
N GLY A 98 -15.36 22.03 -12.14
CA GLY A 98 -15.59 23.47 -12.26
C GLY A 98 -16.40 24.17 -11.17
N ARG A 99 -16.81 23.51 -10.08
CA ARG A 99 -17.37 24.24 -8.93
C ARG A 99 -16.23 24.90 -8.14
N PRO A 100 -16.23 26.24 -7.97
CA PRO A 100 -15.30 26.89 -7.04
C PRO A 100 -15.47 26.26 -5.66
N VAL A 101 -14.38 25.81 -5.05
CA VAL A 101 -14.39 25.39 -3.65
C VAL A 101 -14.83 26.61 -2.83
N ASP A 102 -16.02 26.56 -2.24
CA ASP A 102 -16.50 27.60 -1.34
C ASP A 102 -15.54 27.66 -0.14
N PRO A 103 -14.93 28.82 0.19
CA PRO A 103 -14.07 28.95 1.35
C PRO A 103 -14.78 28.45 2.60
N ARG A 104 -14.07 27.66 3.41
CA ARG A 104 -14.62 27.13 4.65
C ARG A 104 -15.00 28.31 5.57
N PRO A 105 -16.20 28.36 6.17
CA PRO A 105 -16.57 29.47 7.05
C PRO A 105 -15.61 29.53 8.24
N GLY A 106 -14.77 30.57 8.29
CA GLY A 106 -13.83 30.81 9.41
C GLY A 106 -12.36 31.07 9.03
N GLU A 107 -11.99 31.07 7.74
CA GLU A 107 -10.67 31.56 7.30
C GLU A 107 -10.76 33.04 6.90
N THR A 108 -10.59 33.95 7.87
CA THR A 108 -10.32 35.38 7.65
C THR A 108 -9.27 35.88 8.63
#